data_AF-A0A524CRZ0-F1
#
_entry.id   AF-A0A524CRZ0-F1
#
_cell.length_a   1.000
_cell.length_b   1.000
_cell.length_c   1.000
_cell.angle_alpha   90.00
_cell.angle_beta   90.00
_cell.angle_gamma   90.00
#
_symmetry.space_group_name_H-M   'P 1'
#
loop_
_entity.id
_entity.type
_entity.pdbx_description
1 polymer ?
#
loop_
_entity_poly.entity_id
_entity_poly.type
_entity_poly.pdbx_seq_one_letter_code
_entity_poly.pdbx_strand_id
1 'polypeptide(L)'
;WRGFVLYDLLEALGVSDTATGVKYLAADGYYASHTMEQLRDNGVLGALYMNGEELPPVHGFPLRILNPGYYGVKQPAWVTEIEVINRPLEDFWEDRGWDTSPPMDIDSKIFFPAGTTSVNVSENLRVGGCAFGGIRVKYVEYTLDGGATWNEAEIIEQIDADNVWVFWEINISFSATGQFDLRTRATDINDNHQIEIDYDLGDGTSSWPILEINVL
;
A
#
# COMPACT_ATOMS: atom_id res chain seq x y z
N TRP A 1 -12.67 6.87 -2.65
CA TRP A 1 -13.70 6.25 -1.79
C TRP A 1 -14.57 7.33 -1.17
N ARG A 2 -15.84 7.04 -0.86
CA ARG A 2 -16.73 8.00 -0.19
C ARG A 2 -17.65 7.27 0.80
N GLY A 3 -17.94 7.93 1.92
CA GLY A 3 -18.71 7.37 3.03
C GLY A 3 -18.76 8.35 4.20
N PHE A 4 -18.60 7.83 5.42
CA PHE A 4 -18.57 8.63 6.64
C PHE A 4 -17.27 8.39 7.41
N VAL A 5 -16.73 9.43 8.05
CA VAL A 5 -15.61 9.30 8.98
C VAL A 5 -16.15 8.62 10.23
N LEU A 6 -15.54 7.50 10.61
CA LEU A 6 -16.08 6.67 11.68
C LEU A 6 -15.94 7.36 13.04
N TYR A 7 -14.83 8.07 13.28
CA TYR A 7 -14.63 8.83 14.53
C TYR A 7 -15.74 9.88 14.74
N ASP A 8 -16.00 10.73 13.74
CA ASP A 8 -17.03 11.76 13.79
C ASP A 8 -18.43 11.18 14.08
N LEU A 9 -18.75 10.01 13.51
CA LEU A 9 -20.00 9.31 13.79
C LEU A 9 -20.11 8.90 15.26
N LEU A 10 -19.03 8.35 15.83
CA LEU A 10 -19.00 7.91 17.23
C LEU A 10 -19.08 9.11 18.19
N GLU A 11 -18.40 10.22 17.88
CA GLU A 11 -18.51 11.46 18.64
C GLU A 11 -19.94 12.01 18.61
N ALA A 12 -20.58 12.02 17.44
CA ALA A 12 -21.97 12.48 17.30
C ALA A 12 -22.98 11.61 18.08
N LEU A 13 -22.67 10.32 18.25
CA LEU A 13 -23.48 9.39 19.05
C LEU A 13 -23.22 9.52 20.56
N GLY A 14 -22.25 10.32 20.99
CA GLY A 14 -21.91 10.50 22.40
C GLY A 14 -21.32 9.25 23.04
N VAL A 15 -20.44 8.55 22.30
CA VAL A 15 -19.75 7.36 22.79
C VAL A 15 -18.95 7.70 24.06
N SER A 16 -18.95 6.76 25.03
CA SER A 16 -18.26 6.91 26.32
C SER A 16 -16.76 7.17 26.16
N ASP A 17 -16.22 8.09 26.95
CA ASP A 17 -14.77 8.34 27.07
C ASP A 17 -13.97 7.11 27.56
N THR A 18 -14.65 6.09 28.06
CA THR A 18 -14.02 4.80 28.43
C THR A 18 -13.82 3.87 27.24
N ALA A 19 -14.29 4.22 26.04
CA ALA A 19 -14.09 3.41 24.84
C ALA A 19 -12.60 3.38 24.49
N THR A 20 -12.07 2.20 24.25
CA THR A 20 -10.69 1.98 23.84
C THR A 20 -10.56 1.81 22.33
N GLY A 21 -11.63 1.38 21.66
CA GLY A 21 -11.64 1.22 20.22
C GLY A 21 -12.96 0.72 19.68
N VAL A 22 -12.91 0.25 18.43
CA VAL A 22 -14.02 -0.34 17.70
C VAL A 22 -13.59 -1.65 17.08
N LYS A 23 -14.43 -2.68 17.25
CA LYS A 23 -14.32 -3.97 16.57
C LYS A 23 -15.35 -4.05 15.45
N TYR A 24 -14.93 -4.60 14.31
CA TYR A 24 -15.80 -4.89 13.17
C TYR A 24 -15.98 -6.39 13.03
N LEU A 25 -17.19 -6.83 12.70
CA LEU A 25 -17.46 -8.19 12.25
C LEU A 25 -17.99 -8.14 10.82
N ALA A 26 -17.38 -8.95 9.95
CA ALA A 26 -17.77 -9.12 8.56
C ALA A 26 -18.62 -10.38 8.36
N ALA A 27 -19.41 -10.39 7.29
CA ALA A 27 -20.32 -11.48 6.95
C ALA A 27 -19.62 -12.83 6.69
N ASP A 28 -18.35 -12.82 6.31
CA ASP A 28 -17.52 -14.00 6.09
C ASP A 28 -16.81 -14.51 7.37
N GLY A 29 -17.08 -13.87 8.52
CA GLY A 29 -16.46 -14.17 9.80
C GLY A 29 -15.12 -13.46 10.01
N TYR A 30 -14.68 -12.62 9.08
CA TYR A 30 -13.50 -11.78 9.28
C TYR A 30 -13.78 -10.70 10.34
N TYR A 31 -12.75 -10.36 11.12
CA TYR A 31 -12.83 -9.31 12.12
C TYR A 31 -11.53 -8.52 12.18
N ALA A 32 -11.67 -7.24 12.45
CA ALA A 32 -10.56 -6.33 12.66
C ALA A 32 -10.96 -5.29 13.70
N SER A 33 -9.99 -4.57 14.25
CA SER A 33 -10.24 -3.51 15.21
C SER A 33 -9.36 -2.30 14.96
N HIS A 34 -9.80 -1.15 15.46
CA HIS A 34 -9.02 0.09 15.53
C HIS A 34 -9.14 0.70 16.92
N THR A 35 -8.07 1.30 17.44
CA THR A 35 -8.13 2.14 18.65
C THR A 35 -8.89 3.43 18.36
N MET A 36 -9.44 4.07 19.40
CA MET A 36 -10.05 5.41 19.24
C MET A 36 -9.06 6.45 18.70
N GLU A 37 -7.77 6.30 19.01
CA GLU A 37 -6.68 7.13 18.49
C GLU A 37 -6.50 6.93 16.98
N GLN A 38 -6.42 5.68 16.51
CA GLN A 38 -6.33 5.38 15.07
C GLN A 38 -7.55 5.89 14.30
N LEU A 39 -8.75 5.74 14.86
CA LEU A 39 -9.97 6.26 14.23
C LEU A 39 -9.90 7.77 14.00
N ARG A 40 -9.40 8.51 15.00
CA ARG A 40 -9.26 9.96 14.96
C ARG A 40 -8.15 10.39 14.00
N ASP A 41 -6.97 9.79 14.14
CA ASP A 41 -5.74 10.31 13.53
C ASP A 41 -5.56 9.82 12.09
N ASN A 42 -6.05 8.62 11.75
CA ASN A 42 -5.91 8.05 10.41
C ASN A 42 -7.07 8.40 9.47
N GLY A 43 -8.15 8.99 9.98
CA GLY A 43 -9.35 9.28 9.19
C GLY A 43 -10.05 8.02 8.69
N VAL A 44 -10.22 7.02 9.55
CA VAL A 44 -10.84 5.73 9.21
C VAL A 44 -12.25 5.94 8.66
N LEU A 45 -12.51 5.44 7.46
CA LEU A 45 -13.74 5.68 6.71
C LEU A 45 -14.62 4.43 6.69
N GLY A 46 -15.89 4.59 7.06
CA GLY A 46 -16.96 3.66 6.67
C GLY A 46 -17.37 3.95 5.23
N ALA A 47 -16.81 3.21 4.27
CA ALA A 47 -17.01 3.41 2.84
C ALA A 47 -18.31 2.78 2.32
N LEU A 48 -19.07 3.58 1.56
CA LEU A 48 -20.33 3.19 0.92
C LEU A 48 -20.25 3.31 -0.62
N TYR A 49 -19.22 3.99 -1.14
CA TYR A 49 -19.01 4.24 -2.57
C TYR A 49 -17.55 4.05 -2.96
N MET A 50 -17.33 3.50 -4.15
CA MET A 50 -16.04 3.31 -4.78
C MET A 50 -16.06 3.90 -6.19
N ASN A 51 -15.12 4.78 -6.51
CA ASN A 51 -14.97 5.42 -7.83
C ASN A 51 -16.25 6.08 -8.37
N GLY A 52 -17.01 6.73 -7.48
CA GLY A 52 -18.25 7.46 -7.85
C GLY A 52 -19.51 6.59 -7.84
N GLU A 53 -19.37 5.27 -7.84
CA GLU A 53 -20.46 4.30 -7.83
C GLU A 53 -20.73 3.75 -6.42
N GLU A 54 -21.94 3.20 -6.22
CA GLU A 54 -22.26 2.42 -5.02
C GLU A 54 -21.24 1.29 -4.84
N LEU A 55 -20.86 1.00 -3.59
CA LEU A 55 -19.84 0.01 -3.29
C LEU A 55 -20.17 -1.34 -3.95
N PRO A 56 -19.35 -1.85 -4.90
CA PRO A 56 -19.65 -3.11 -5.54
C PRO A 56 -19.63 -4.28 -4.54
N PRO A 57 -20.47 -5.31 -4.69
CA PRO A 57 -20.50 -6.47 -3.78
C PRO A 57 -19.15 -7.15 -3.61
N VAL A 58 -18.36 -7.32 -4.68
CA VAL A 58 -17.01 -7.91 -4.62
C VAL A 58 -16.02 -7.05 -3.81
N HIS A 59 -16.35 -5.78 -3.57
CA HIS A 59 -15.56 -4.82 -2.80
C HIS A 59 -16.20 -4.48 -1.44
N GLY A 60 -17.12 -5.29 -0.95
CA GLY A 60 -17.56 -5.21 0.45
C GLY A 60 -18.90 -4.54 0.70
N PHE A 61 -19.79 -4.46 -0.29
CA PHE A 61 -21.16 -4.00 -0.06
C PHE A 61 -21.82 -4.71 1.16
N PRO A 62 -22.59 -4.00 2.01
CA PRO A 62 -22.95 -2.58 1.92
C PRO A 62 -21.92 -1.63 2.54
N LEU A 63 -20.97 -2.15 3.31
CA LEU A 63 -20.03 -1.35 4.08
C LEU A 63 -18.65 -2.01 4.11
N ARG A 64 -17.64 -1.22 3.75
CA ARG A 64 -16.23 -1.55 3.95
C ARG A 64 -15.58 -0.51 4.84
N ILE A 65 -14.68 -0.93 5.72
CA ILE A 65 -13.81 -0.01 6.46
C ILE A 65 -12.56 0.25 5.64
N LEU A 66 -12.11 1.50 5.60
CA LEU A 66 -10.82 1.88 5.05
C LEU A 66 -10.00 2.57 6.13
N ASN A 67 -8.73 2.17 6.22
CA ASN A 67 -7.73 2.78 7.07
C ASN A 67 -6.59 3.26 6.15
N PRO A 68 -6.65 4.52 5.65
CA PRO A 68 -5.68 5.05 4.71
C PRO A 68 -4.24 4.92 5.24
N GLY A 69 -3.33 4.47 4.37
CA GLY A 69 -1.92 4.32 4.71
C GLY A 69 -1.54 3.00 5.41
N TYR A 70 -2.51 2.12 5.64
CA TYR A 70 -2.30 0.81 6.25
C TYR A 70 -2.65 -0.31 5.27
N TYR A 71 -2.06 -1.50 5.50
CA TYR A 71 -2.36 -2.69 4.72
C TYR A 71 -3.85 -3.08 4.79
N GLY A 72 -4.33 -3.72 3.72
CA GLY A 72 -5.74 -4.08 3.54
C GLY A 72 -6.32 -5.02 4.61
N VAL A 73 -5.46 -5.66 5.42
CA VAL A 73 -5.86 -6.47 6.57
C VAL A 73 -6.65 -5.66 7.61
N LYS A 74 -6.36 -4.36 7.78
CA LYS A 74 -7.13 -3.47 8.66
C LYS A 74 -8.37 -2.87 7.99
N GLN A 75 -8.80 -3.41 6.85
CA GLN A 75 -9.87 -2.82 6.00
C GLN A 75 -10.98 -3.84 5.69
N PRO A 76 -11.70 -4.34 6.71
CA PRO A 76 -12.71 -5.38 6.54
C PRO A 76 -13.80 -4.97 5.53
N ALA A 77 -14.14 -5.90 4.65
CA ALA A 77 -15.24 -5.81 3.70
C ALA A 77 -16.51 -6.47 4.28
N TRP A 78 -17.68 -6.19 3.69
CA TRP A 78 -18.93 -6.86 4.07
C TRP A 78 -19.26 -6.72 5.56
N VAL A 79 -18.99 -5.55 6.14
CA VAL A 79 -19.15 -5.30 7.58
C VAL A 79 -20.63 -5.36 7.95
N THR A 80 -20.94 -6.22 8.93
CA THR A 80 -22.28 -6.44 9.47
C THR A 80 -22.45 -5.88 10.87
N GLU A 81 -21.36 -5.71 11.62
CA GLU A 81 -21.39 -5.19 12.99
C GLU A 81 -20.23 -4.22 13.23
N ILE A 82 -20.52 -3.16 13.97
CA ILE A 82 -19.56 -2.20 14.51
C ILE A 82 -19.81 -2.14 16.02
N GLU A 83 -18.89 -2.67 16.80
CA GLU A 83 -18.98 -2.72 18.26
C GLU A 83 -17.99 -1.74 18.87
N VAL A 84 -18.48 -0.78 19.65
CA VAL A 84 -17.61 0.05 20.49
C VAL A 84 -17.17 -0.77 21.70
N ILE A 85 -15.87 -0.85 21.92
CA ILE A 85 -15.27 -1.72 22.93
C ILE A 85 -14.44 -0.92 23.94
N ASN A 86 -14.35 -1.45 25.16
CA ASN A 86 -13.47 -0.97 26.23
C ASN A 86 -12.56 -2.10 26.77
N ARG A 87 -12.26 -3.07 25.89
CA ARG A 87 -11.46 -4.26 26.14
C ARG A 87 -10.27 -4.31 25.16
N PRO A 88 -9.31 -5.25 25.33
CA PRO A 88 -8.23 -5.42 24.36
C PRO A 88 -8.79 -5.60 22.93
N LEU A 89 -8.06 -5.06 21.95
CA LEU A 89 -8.43 -5.22 20.55
C LEU A 89 -8.33 -6.69 20.15
N GLU A 90 -9.17 -7.08 19.20
CA GLU A 90 -9.18 -8.41 18.60
C GLU A 90 -9.06 -8.24 17.09
N ASP A 91 -8.04 -8.86 16.49
CA ASP A 91 -7.72 -8.71 15.08
C ASP A 91 -7.35 -10.05 14.47
N PHE A 92 -8.00 -10.41 13.36
CA PHE A 92 -7.90 -11.75 12.79
C PHE A 92 -6.46 -12.19 12.48
N TRP A 93 -5.63 -11.29 11.95
CA TRP A 93 -4.25 -11.59 11.60
C TRP A 93 -3.27 -11.46 12.78
N GLU A 94 -3.50 -10.53 13.70
CA GLU A 94 -2.69 -10.40 14.93
C GLU A 94 -2.86 -11.64 15.83
N ASP A 95 -4.08 -12.17 15.92
CA ASP A 95 -4.37 -13.45 16.60
C ASP A 95 -3.63 -14.64 15.96
N ARG A 96 -3.12 -14.47 14.73
CA ARG A 96 -2.35 -15.46 13.96
C ARG A 96 -0.86 -15.12 13.90
N GLY A 97 -0.40 -14.13 14.66
CA GLY A 97 1.01 -13.77 14.81
C GLY A 97 1.55 -12.81 13.74
N TRP A 98 0.68 -12.15 12.99
CA TRP A 98 1.06 -11.05 12.09
C TRP A 98 1.14 -9.75 12.86
N ASP A 99 2.10 -8.88 12.53
CA ASP A 99 2.10 -7.51 13.04
C ASP A 99 1.41 -6.60 12.02
N THR A 100 0.21 -6.15 12.35
CA THR A 100 -0.58 -5.28 11.46
C THR A 100 -0.69 -3.85 12.00
N SER A 101 0.12 -3.53 13.02
CA SER A 101 0.14 -2.25 13.69
C SER A 101 0.89 -1.14 12.93
N PRO A 102 1.95 -1.42 12.15
CA PRO A 102 2.64 -0.38 11.40
C PRO A 102 1.84 0.09 10.18
N PRO A 103 2.02 1.35 9.75
CA PRO A 103 1.64 1.78 8.41
C PRO A 103 2.33 0.94 7.34
N MET A 104 1.80 0.98 6.12
CA MET A 104 2.40 0.30 4.97
C MET A 104 3.77 0.89 4.65
N ASP A 105 4.75 0.02 4.42
CA ASP A 105 6.09 0.45 4.02
C ASP A 105 6.08 1.11 2.64
N ILE A 106 7.08 1.96 2.41
CA ILE A 106 7.35 2.53 1.11
C ILE A 106 7.83 1.42 0.16
N ASP A 107 7.18 1.29 -0.99
CA ASP A 107 7.40 0.18 -1.91
C ASP A 107 7.23 0.64 -3.36
N SER A 108 8.14 0.21 -4.22
CA SER A 108 8.08 0.31 -5.68
C SER A 108 7.97 -1.08 -6.26
N LYS A 109 7.05 -1.27 -7.21
CA LYS A 109 6.86 -2.54 -7.93
C LYS A 109 6.97 -2.32 -9.44
N ILE A 110 7.67 -3.25 -10.12
CA ILE A 110 7.77 -3.29 -11.59
C ILE A 110 6.57 -4.04 -12.14
N PHE A 111 5.82 -3.43 -13.06
CA PHE A 111 4.65 -4.04 -13.70
C PHE A 111 4.94 -4.53 -15.11
N PHE A 112 5.78 -3.83 -15.85
CA PHE A 112 6.17 -4.24 -17.20
C PHE A 112 7.63 -3.89 -17.52
N PRO A 113 8.30 -4.67 -18.38
CA PRO A 113 7.83 -5.96 -18.90
C PRO A 113 7.63 -7.02 -17.80
N ALA A 114 6.77 -8.00 -18.07
CA ALA A 114 6.47 -9.05 -17.10
C ALA A 114 7.57 -10.12 -17.13
N GLY A 115 8.29 -10.27 -16.03
CA GLY A 115 9.37 -11.25 -15.90
C GLY A 115 10.60 -10.92 -16.76
N THR A 116 11.49 -11.89 -16.91
CA THR A 116 12.74 -11.74 -17.68
C THR A 116 12.44 -11.32 -19.12
N THR A 117 13.17 -10.31 -19.61
CA THR A 117 13.00 -9.73 -20.95
C THR A 117 14.30 -9.75 -21.75
N SER A 118 14.20 -9.56 -23.07
CA SER A 118 15.35 -9.39 -23.96
C SER A 118 15.21 -8.16 -24.83
N VAL A 119 16.31 -7.46 -25.10
CA VAL A 119 16.37 -6.25 -25.94
C VAL A 119 17.69 -6.25 -26.73
N ASN A 120 17.74 -5.68 -27.93
CA ASN A 120 19.01 -5.56 -28.65
C ASN A 120 19.84 -4.37 -28.15
N VAL A 121 21.15 -4.41 -28.34
CA VAL A 121 22.01 -3.23 -28.15
C VAL A 121 21.46 -2.02 -28.89
N SER A 122 21.47 -0.85 -28.23
CA SER A 122 20.92 0.43 -28.72
C SER A 122 19.40 0.48 -28.95
N GLU A 123 18.67 -0.60 -28.70
CA GLU A 123 17.20 -0.57 -28.67
C GLU A 123 16.73 -0.03 -27.31
N ASN A 124 15.65 0.77 -27.32
CA ASN A 124 15.06 1.31 -26.10
C ASN A 124 14.16 0.26 -25.45
N LEU A 125 14.43 -0.06 -24.20
CA LEU A 125 13.55 -0.81 -23.33
C LEU A 125 12.77 0.16 -22.44
N ARG A 126 11.44 0.06 -22.50
CA ARG A 126 10.52 0.75 -21.59
C ARG A 126 10.20 -0.18 -20.42
N VAL A 127 10.43 0.32 -19.20
CA VAL A 127 10.09 -0.36 -17.95
C VAL A 127 9.15 0.56 -17.17
N GLY A 128 8.12 0.01 -16.54
CA GLY A 128 7.19 0.82 -15.77
C GLY A 128 6.53 0.06 -14.64
N GLY A 129 5.97 0.82 -13.72
CA GLY A 129 5.47 0.29 -12.46
C GLY A 129 4.72 1.33 -11.65
N CYS A 130 4.52 1.02 -10.38
CA CYS A 130 3.97 1.95 -9.41
C CYS A 130 4.82 2.01 -8.15
N ALA A 131 4.62 3.06 -7.37
CA ALA A 131 5.14 3.18 -6.02
C ALA A 131 4.05 3.67 -5.07
N PHE A 132 4.07 3.19 -3.83
CA PHE A 132 3.07 3.47 -2.80
C PHE A 132 3.67 3.29 -1.40
N GLY A 133 2.98 3.77 -0.39
CA GLY A 133 3.35 3.60 1.02
C GLY A 133 2.34 4.28 1.94
N GLY A 134 2.50 4.11 3.25
CA GLY A 134 1.75 4.85 4.27
C GLY A 134 2.10 6.33 4.31
N ILE A 135 3.24 6.71 3.73
CA ILE A 135 3.69 8.07 3.52
C ILE A 135 3.83 8.31 2.02
N ARG A 136 3.47 9.52 1.58
CA ARG A 136 3.50 9.93 0.17
C ARG A 136 4.88 9.73 -0.45
N VAL A 137 4.90 9.16 -1.65
CA VAL A 137 6.10 8.94 -2.48
C VAL A 137 6.66 10.30 -2.93
N LYS A 138 7.97 10.49 -2.77
CA LYS A 138 8.72 11.67 -3.22
C LYS A 138 9.34 11.45 -4.60
N TYR A 139 10.00 10.31 -4.80
CA TYR A 139 10.58 9.90 -6.08
C TYR A 139 10.82 8.39 -6.13
N VAL A 140 11.08 7.88 -7.33
CA VAL A 140 11.48 6.49 -7.58
C VAL A 140 12.81 6.51 -8.30
N GLU A 141 13.73 5.64 -7.90
CA GLU A 141 15.02 5.46 -8.56
C GLU A 141 15.19 4.01 -9.03
N TYR A 142 16.09 3.81 -9.97
CA TYR A 142 16.51 2.50 -10.44
C TYR A 142 18.02 2.36 -10.51
N THR A 143 18.47 1.12 -10.40
CA THR A 143 19.87 0.71 -10.49
C THR A 143 20.01 -0.48 -11.44
N LEU A 144 21.17 -0.57 -12.10
CA LEU A 144 21.59 -1.68 -12.94
C LEU A 144 22.88 -2.35 -12.40
N ASP A 145 23.41 -1.89 -11.27
CA ASP A 145 24.71 -2.28 -10.72
C ASP A 145 24.63 -2.67 -9.24
N GLY A 146 23.47 -3.19 -8.82
CA GLY A 146 23.26 -3.65 -7.45
C GLY A 146 23.20 -2.52 -6.42
N GLY A 147 22.80 -1.31 -6.84
CA GLY A 147 22.62 -0.16 -5.96
C GLY A 147 23.88 0.69 -5.76
N ALA A 148 24.95 0.45 -6.52
CA ALA A 148 26.15 1.30 -6.48
C ALA A 148 25.89 2.67 -7.12
N THR A 149 25.07 2.73 -8.17
CA THR A 149 24.55 3.97 -8.77
C THR A 149 23.04 3.90 -8.95
N TRP A 150 22.41 5.07 -8.84
CA TRP A 150 20.96 5.25 -8.94
C TRP A 150 20.64 6.35 -9.95
N ASN A 151 19.60 6.12 -10.73
CA ASN A 151 19.04 7.08 -11.67
C ASN A 151 17.56 7.27 -11.34
N GLU A 152 17.06 8.49 -11.48
CA GLU A 152 15.66 8.78 -11.20
C GLU A 152 14.76 8.25 -12.34
N ALA A 153 13.65 7.60 -11.97
CA ALA A 153 12.58 7.22 -12.88
C ALA A 153 11.60 8.40 -13.06
N GLU A 154 10.97 8.49 -14.21
CA GLU A 154 9.99 9.55 -14.48
C GLU A 154 8.64 9.18 -13.88
N ILE A 155 8.10 9.98 -12.95
CA ILE A 155 6.71 9.84 -12.49
C ILE A 155 5.77 10.38 -13.56
N ILE A 156 4.99 9.49 -14.19
CA ILE A 156 4.11 9.82 -15.32
C ILE A 156 2.67 10.12 -14.90
N GLU A 157 2.23 9.61 -13.74
CA GLU A 157 0.91 9.86 -13.19
C GLU A 157 0.99 9.96 -11.66
N GLN A 158 0.46 11.05 -11.12
CA GLN A 158 0.40 11.30 -9.69
C GLN A 158 -0.83 12.12 -9.32
N ILE A 159 -1.31 11.92 -8.11
CA ILE A 159 -2.24 12.81 -7.44
C ILE A 159 -1.50 13.35 -6.21
N ASP A 160 -1.47 14.68 -6.06
CA ASP A 160 -0.85 15.31 -4.90
C ASP A 160 -1.74 15.18 -3.65
N ALA A 161 -1.82 13.95 -3.15
CA ALA A 161 -2.57 13.57 -1.97
C ALA A 161 -1.87 12.41 -1.24
N ASP A 162 -2.02 12.37 0.07
CA ASP A 162 -1.50 11.26 0.87
C ASP A 162 -2.27 9.96 0.58
N ASN A 163 -1.61 8.82 0.78
CA ASN A 163 -2.18 7.48 0.61
C ASN A 163 -2.61 7.13 -0.83
N VAL A 164 -2.06 7.83 -1.82
CA VAL A 164 -2.26 7.53 -3.24
C VAL A 164 -0.94 7.11 -3.87
N TRP A 165 -0.98 6.05 -4.67
CA TRP A 165 0.18 5.59 -5.43
C TRP A 165 0.59 6.59 -6.52
N VAL A 166 1.81 6.44 -7.02
CA VAL A 166 2.27 7.10 -8.25
C VAL A 166 2.63 6.03 -9.28
N PHE A 167 2.53 6.37 -10.56
CA PHE A 167 3.03 5.53 -11.65
C PHE A 167 4.28 6.15 -12.24
N TRP A 168 5.26 5.29 -12.53
CA TRP A 168 6.56 5.71 -13.03
C TRP A 168 6.98 4.90 -14.24
N GLU A 169 7.87 5.48 -15.05
CA GLU A 169 8.48 4.87 -16.22
C GLU A 169 9.97 5.15 -16.33
N ILE A 170 10.67 4.21 -16.95
CA ILE A 170 12.09 4.24 -17.26
C ILE A 170 12.22 3.92 -18.75
N ASN A 171 12.98 4.74 -19.47
CA ASN A 171 13.37 4.48 -20.85
C ASN A 171 14.89 4.34 -20.92
N ILE A 172 15.38 3.11 -21.11
CA ILE A 172 16.80 2.79 -21.07
C ILE A 172 17.26 2.09 -22.35
N SER A 173 18.50 2.33 -22.72
CA SER A 173 19.18 1.63 -23.82
C SER A 173 20.53 1.13 -23.35
N PHE A 174 21.00 0.02 -23.90
CA PHE A 174 22.25 -0.61 -23.51
C PHE A 174 23.30 -0.48 -24.60
N SER A 175 24.55 -0.24 -24.21
CA SER A 175 25.70 -0.10 -25.12
C SER A 175 26.52 -1.38 -25.29
N ALA A 176 26.21 -2.43 -24.55
CA ALA A 176 26.92 -3.71 -24.58
C ALA A 176 25.94 -4.87 -24.34
N THR A 177 26.26 -6.02 -24.92
CA THR A 177 25.54 -7.27 -24.67
C THR A 177 25.82 -7.80 -23.26
N GLY A 178 24.91 -8.58 -22.72
CA GLY A 178 25.05 -9.17 -21.39
C GLY A 178 23.73 -9.29 -20.63
N GLN A 179 23.80 -9.82 -19.42
CA GLN A 179 22.68 -9.86 -18.49
C GLN A 179 22.79 -8.69 -17.51
N PHE A 180 21.66 -8.01 -17.30
CA PHE A 180 21.53 -6.88 -16.38
C PHE A 180 20.35 -7.12 -15.45
N ASP A 181 20.53 -6.77 -14.18
CA ASP A 181 19.46 -6.81 -13.20
C ASP A 181 19.03 -5.38 -12.90
N LEU A 182 17.86 -5.00 -13.41
CA LEU A 182 17.24 -3.73 -13.05
C LEU A 182 16.51 -3.90 -11.72
N ARG A 183 16.81 -3.03 -10.77
CA ARG A 183 16.06 -2.91 -9.52
C ARG A 183 15.53 -1.50 -9.37
N THR A 184 14.40 -1.36 -8.68
CA THR A 184 13.84 -0.05 -8.34
C THR A 184 13.70 0.10 -6.84
N ARG A 185 13.72 1.35 -6.35
CA ARG A 185 13.33 1.69 -4.99
C ARG A 185 12.50 2.96 -4.97
N ALA A 186 11.51 3.03 -4.09
CA ALA A 186 10.80 4.27 -3.79
C ALA A 186 11.41 4.98 -2.56
N THR A 187 11.28 6.30 -2.55
CA THR A 187 11.61 7.16 -1.39
C THR A 187 10.39 8.01 -1.07
N ASP A 188 10.06 8.13 0.22
CA ASP A 188 8.93 8.95 0.67
C ASP A 188 9.33 10.41 0.96
N ILE A 189 8.35 11.27 1.28
CA ILE A 189 8.60 12.69 1.59
C ILE A 189 9.41 12.94 2.87
N ASN A 190 9.59 11.92 3.70
CA ASN A 190 10.41 11.96 4.92
C ASN A 190 11.80 11.35 4.70
N ASP A 191 12.16 11.06 3.44
CA ASP A 191 13.42 10.44 3.03
C ASP A 191 13.61 9.01 3.58
N ASN A 192 12.51 8.31 3.91
CA ASN A 192 12.57 6.88 4.13
C ASN A 192 12.66 6.15 2.78
N HIS A 193 13.57 5.20 2.70
CA HIS A 193 13.82 4.42 1.49
C HIS A 193 13.27 3.01 1.63
N GLN A 194 12.75 2.49 0.53
CA GLN A 194 12.47 1.07 0.39
C GLN A 194 13.74 0.25 0.64
N ILE A 195 13.63 -0.82 1.43
CA ILE A 195 14.76 -1.66 1.82
C ILE A 195 15.15 -2.65 0.72
N GLU A 196 16.44 -2.99 0.66
CA GLU A 196 16.96 -3.91 -0.36
C GLU A 196 16.41 -5.33 -0.19
N ILE A 197 16.45 -5.83 1.05
CA ILE A 197 15.94 -7.15 1.42
C ILE A 197 15.06 -6.98 2.65
N ASP A 198 13.87 -7.50 2.53
CA ASP A 198 12.88 -7.61 3.58
C ASP A 198 12.85 -9.06 4.06
N TYR A 199 13.12 -9.26 5.34
CA TYR A 199 13.18 -10.58 5.96
C TYR A 199 11.93 -10.89 6.77
N ASP A 200 11.09 -9.88 7.05
CA ASP A 200 9.81 -10.12 7.67
C ASP A 200 8.79 -10.47 6.59
N LEU A 201 8.01 -11.52 6.85
CA LEU A 201 6.94 -11.96 5.96
C LEU A 201 5.57 -11.78 6.63
N GLY A 202 5.55 -11.31 7.87
CA GLY A 202 4.40 -11.20 8.76
C GLY A 202 3.80 -9.80 8.88
N ASP A 203 4.31 -8.83 8.12
CA ASP A 203 3.87 -7.42 8.14
C ASP A 203 3.70 -6.83 6.72
N GLY A 204 4.26 -7.46 5.70
CA GLY A 204 4.26 -6.99 4.32
C GLY A 204 5.51 -7.53 3.63
N THR A 205 5.73 -7.24 2.35
CA THR A 205 7.09 -7.42 1.78
C THR A 205 7.44 -6.24 0.87
N SER A 206 8.52 -5.57 1.22
CA SER A 206 8.95 -4.31 0.58
C SER A 206 10.35 -4.38 -0.04
N SER A 207 10.91 -5.57 -0.26
CA SER A 207 12.22 -5.73 -0.94
C SER A 207 12.23 -5.08 -2.33
N TRP A 208 13.39 -4.58 -2.77
CA TRP A 208 13.55 -4.06 -4.13
C TRP A 208 13.12 -5.13 -5.15
N PRO A 209 12.17 -4.82 -6.06
CA PRO A 209 11.84 -5.72 -7.15
C PRO A 209 13.03 -5.85 -8.10
N ILE A 210 13.07 -6.98 -8.82
CA ILE A 210 14.09 -7.26 -9.82
C ILE A 210 13.45 -7.56 -11.17
N LEU A 211 14.04 -6.98 -12.22
CA LEU A 211 13.78 -7.30 -13.61
C LEU A 211 15.10 -7.74 -14.26
N GLU A 212 15.17 -8.99 -14.66
CA GLU A 212 16.30 -9.54 -15.41
C GLU A 212 16.16 -9.16 -16.90
N ILE A 213 17.22 -8.58 -17.46
CA ILE A 213 17.26 -8.09 -18.84
C ILE A 213 18.43 -8.75 -19.57
N ASN A 214 18.14 -9.43 -20.67
CA ASN A 214 19.14 -9.99 -21.57
C ASN A 214 19.35 -9.04 -22.76
N VAL A 215 20.54 -8.46 -22.88
CA VAL A 215 20.91 -7.60 -23.99
C VAL A 215 21.63 -8.42 -25.06
N LEU A 216 21.03 -8.50 -26.25
CA LEU A 216 21.46 -9.30 -27.39
C LEU A 216 22.28 -8.49 -28.41
#